data_AF-A0A0S6UHZ6-F1
#
_entry.id   AF-A0A0S6UHZ6-F1
#
_cell.length_a   1.000
_cell.length_b   1.000
_cell.length_c   1.000
_cell.angle_alpha   90.00
_cell.angle_beta   90.00
_cell.angle_gamma   90.00
#
_symmetry.space_group_name_H-M   'P 1'
#
loop_
_entity.id
_entity.type
_entity.pdbx_description
1 polymer ?
#
loop_
_entity_poly.entity_id
_entity_poly.type
_entity_poly.pdbx_seq_one_letter_code
_entity_poly.pdbx_strand_id
1 'polypeptide(L)'
;MEDKLTHLYTSNQRYWYDLPPNLRRTVEDRAQQISHDELELEIERRLKGFKERADFQGVHSCVSSSLDVPDDQGARLVVLGPAYSHKAGQMDSKAIGAAEEILNNRGSSPRLYRNMLAFVAPYRDYLQSLEQETRRYLAWKSVVDDTEALNLDAYQRRQASESLKRSDETVDLRVKEAYCWLLMPTQDGTNPLEGEATRISGGTESHIVKAAKRMRTTEQLILKAP
;
A
#
# COMPACT_ATOMS: atom_id res chain seq x y z
N MET A 1 -57.89 33.98 -54.76
CA MET A 1 -56.83 33.99 -53.73
C MET A 1 -57.26 32.95 -52.71
N GLU A 2 -57.06 31.64 -52.91
CA GLU A 2 -55.77 30.93 -53.01
C GLU A 2 -54.76 31.41 -51.95
N ASP A 3 -54.11 30.60 -51.12
CA ASP A 3 -54.20 29.20 -50.73
C ASP A 3 -53.22 29.03 -49.54
N LYS A 4 -53.33 27.92 -48.80
CA LYS A 4 -52.25 27.24 -48.03
C LYS A 4 -51.83 27.69 -46.61
N LEU A 5 -52.39 26.93 -45.66
CA LEU A 5 -51.68 26.23 -44.57
C LEU A 5 -50.23 25.85 -44.90
N THR A 6 -49.27 26.03 -43.99
CA THR A 6 -48.03 25.22 -43.94
C THR A 6 -47.38 25.25 -42.54
N HIS A 7 -47.64 24.17 -41.81
CA HIS A 7 -46.76 23.42 -40.91
C HIS A 7 -46.04 24.10 -39.72
N LEU A 8 -46.64 23.84 -38.56
CA LEU A 8 -46.00 23.63 -37.26
C LEU A 8 -44.83 22.65 -37.38
N TYR A 9 -43.60 23.11 -37.14
CA TYR A 9 -42.50 22.24 -36.71
C TYR A 9 -42.36 22.35 -35.21
N THR A 10 -43.03 21.46 -34.48
CA THR A 10 -42.65 21.10 -33.11
C THR A 10 -41.33 20.33 -33.19
N SER A 11 -40.22 21.06 -33.29
CA SER A 11 -38.93 20.46 -32.96
C SER A 11 -38.93 20.21 -31.46
N ASN A 12 -38.98 18.93 -31.13
CA ASN A 12 -38.96 18.37 -29.79
C ASN A 12 -37.65 18.80 -29.09
N GLN A 13 -37.59 20.04 -28.59
CA GLN A 13 -36.49 20.53 -27.77
C GLN A 13 -36.65 19.93 -26.37
N ARG A 14 -36.39 18.63 -26.28
CA ARG A 14 -36.09 17.97 -25.03
C ARG A 14 -34.68 18.41 -24.64
N TYR A 15 -34.59 19.54 -23.96
CA TYR A 15 -33.38 19.89 -23.24
C TYR A 15 -33.21 18.85 -22.14
N TRP A 16 -32.31 17.89 -22.35
CA TRP A 16 -31.73 17.18 -21.24
C TRP A 16 -30.79 18.18 -20.57
N TYR A 17 -31.22 18.74 -19.44
CA TYR A 17 -30.27 19.26 -18.48
C TYR A 17 -29.53 18.04 -17.92
N ASP A 18 -28.51 17.58 -18.63
CA ASP A 18 -27.44 16.83 -17.99
C ASP A 18 -26.83 17.81 -17.00
N LEU A 19 -27.33 17.80 -15.77
CA LEU A 19 -26.57 18.30 -14.64
C LEU A 19 -25.27 17.51 -14.71
N PRO A 20 -24.11 18.15 -14.98
CA PRO A 20 -22.85 17.43 -15.04
C PRO A 20 -22.75 16.60 -13.77
N PRO A 21 -22.47 15.28 -13.87
CA PRO A 21 -22.24 14.47 -12.69
C PRO A 21 -21.27 15.25 -11.82
N ASN A 22 -21.65 15.52 -10.56
CA ASN A 22 -20.73 16.18 -9.66
C ASN A 22 -19.48 15.30 -9.63
N LEU A 23 -18.35 15.80 -10.14
CA LEU A 23 -17.10 15.04 -10.30
C LEU A 23 -16.76 14.24 -9.04
N ARG A 24 -17.10 14.80 -7.87
CA ARG A 24 -16.97 14.15 -6.56
C ARG A 24 -17.83 12.89 -6.40
N ARG A 25 -19.09 12.93 -6.86
CA ARG A 25 -20.01 11.80 -6.84
C ARG A 25 -19.51 10.68 -7.74
N THR A 26 -19.08 10.99 -8.96
CA THR A 26 -18.50 9.99 -9.88
C THR A 26 -17.28 9.30 -9.27
N VAL A 27 -16.39 10.05 -8.62
CA VAL A 27 -15.23 9.48 -7.93
C VAL A 27 -15.65 8.60 -6.76
N GLU A 28 -16.62 9.02 -5.95
CA GLU A 28 -17.10 8.23 -4.82
C GLU A 28 -17.74 6.91 -5.28
N ASP A 29 -18.60 6.97 -6.31
CA ASP A 29 -19.25 5.80 -6.89
C ASP A 29 -18.20 4.82 -7.45
N ARG A 30 -17.17 5.32 -8.15
CA ARG A 30 -16.07 4.49 -8.66
C ARG A 30 -15.18 3.93 -7.55
N ALA A 31 -14.92 4.69 -6.49
CA ALA A 31 -14.13 4.23 -5.35
C ALA A 31 -14.77 3.04 -4.64
N GLN A 32 -16.11 3.01 -4.58
CA GLN A 32 -16.89 1.89 -4.03
C GLN A 32 -16.87 0.65 -4.92
N GLN A 33 -16.66 0.81 -6.22
CA GLN A 33 -16.60 -0.28 -7.19
C GLN A 33 -15.22 -0.95 -7.29
N ILE A 34 -14.15 -0.30 -6.78
CA ILE A 34 -12.81 -0.90 -6.76
C ILE A 34 -12.87 -2.21 -5.96
N SER A 35 -12.34 -3.29 -6.53
CA SER A 35 -12.28 -4.59 -5.87
C SER A 35 -11.25 -4.61 -4.72
N HIS A 36 -11.23 -5.66 -3.91
CA HIS A 36 -10.16 -5.82 -2.91
C HIS A 36 -8.83 -6.18 -3.58
N ASP A 37 -8.86 -7.02 -4.62
CA ASP A 37 -7.65 -7.47 -5.34
C ASP A 37 -6.93 -6.30 -6.03
N GLU A 38 -7.67 -5.42 -6.73
CA GLU A 38 -7.08 -4.22 -7.35
C GLU A 38 -6.45 -3.28 -6.31
N LEU A 39 -7.08 -3.17 -5.14
CA LEU A 39 -6.57 -2.38 -4.03
C LEU A 39 -5.27 -2.97 -3.47
N GLU A 40 -5.23 -4.28 -3.21
CA GLU A 40 -4.03 -4.95 -2.71
C GLU A 40 -2.88 -4.84 -3.71
N LEU A 41 -3.15 -5.07 -5.01
CA LEU A 41 -2.15 -4.94 -6.08
C LEU A 41 -1.54 -3.54 -6.14
N GLU A 42 -2.34 -2.49 -5.99
CA GLU A 42 -1.83 -1.11 -5.97
C GLU A 42 -0.95 -0.84 -4.74
N ILE A 43 -1.35 -1.31 -3.56
CA ILE A 43 -0.54 -1.19 -2.33
C ILE A 43 0.78 -1.95 -2.49
N GLU A 44 0.74 -3.19 -3.00
CA GLU A 44 1.95 -3.97 -3.27
C GLU A 44 2.86 -3.29 -4.29
N ARG A 45 2.29 -2.72 -5.36
CA ARG A 45 3.05 -1.98 -6.37
C ARG A 45 3.84 -0.83 -5.72
N ARG A 46 3.21 -0.08 -4.81
CA ARG A 46 3.87 1.00 -4.06
C ARG A 46 4.95 0.48 -3.13
N LEU A 47 4.71 -0.61 -2.41
CA LEU A 47 5.71 -1.24 -1.54
C LEU A 47 6.94 -1.75 -2.30
N LYS A 48 6.72 -2.37 -3.46
CA LYS A 48 7.77 -2.80 -4.39
C LYS A 48 8.50 -1.61 -5.05
N GLY A 49 7.91 -0.41 -4.99
CA GLY A 49 8.50 0.84 -5.47
C GLY A 49 9.64 1.38 -4.59
N PHE A 50 9.69 1.03 -3.31
CA PHE A 50 10.81 1.39 -2.44
C PHE A 50 12.05 0.55 -2.80
N LYS A 51 13.03 1.17 -3.47
CA LYS A 51 14.25 0.49 -3.96
C LYS A 51 15.45 0.60 -3.03
N GLU A 52 15.36 1.41 -1.98
CA GLU A 52 16.44 1.56 -1.01
C GLU A 52 16.63 0.29 -0.18
N ARG A 53 17.86 0.04 0.26
CA ARG A 53 18.20 -1.11 1.11
C ARG A 53 18.64 -0.72 2.52
N ALA A 54 18.96 0.56 2.74
CA ALA A 54 19.60 1.03 3.96
C ALA A 54 20.80 0.13 4.34
N ASP A 55 20.77 -0.51 5.50
CA ASP A 55 21.81 -1.42 6.00
C ASP A 55 21.61 -2.88 5.65
N PHE A 56 20.48 -3.23 5.05
CA PHE A 56 20.16 -4.61 4.74
C PHE A 56 20.89 -5.06 3.48
N GLN A 57 21.38 -6.32 3.48
CA GLN A 57 21.94 -6.93 2.28
C GLN A 57 20.85 -7.12 1.20
N GLY A 58 19.60 -7.34 1.63
CA GLY A 58 18.44 -7.43 0.75
C GLY A 58 17.15 -7.01 1.44
N VAL A 59 16.27 -6.38 0.68
CA VAL A 59 14.89 -6.05 1.09
C VAL A 59 13.93 -6.79 0.17
N HIS A 60 12.99 -7.52 0.76
CA HIS A 60 12.03 -8.36 0.05
C HIS A 60 10.61 -7.89 0.36
N SER A 61 9.99 -7.17 -0.57
CA SER A 61 8.64 -6.61 -0.38
C SER A 61 7.56 -7.51 -0.96
N CYS A 62 6.55 -7.82 -0.16
CA CYS A 62 5.37 -8.61 -0.51
C CYS A 62 5.75 -9.95 -1.14
N VAL A 63 6.57 -10.73 -0.43
CA VAL A 63 6.93 -12.10 -0.84
C VAL A 63 5.72 -13.01 -0.77
N SER A 64 5.55 -13.86 -1.77
CA SER A 64 4.44 -14.82 -1.84
C SER A 64 4.80 -16.15 -1.18
N SER A 65 6.10 -16.47 -1.09
CA SER A 65 6.59 -17.69 -0.45
C SER A 65 7.86 -17.43 0.36
N SER A 66 8.06 -18.25 1.40
CA SER A 66 9.32 -18.28 2.15
C SER A 66 10.53 -18.68 1.30
N LEU A 67 10.32 -19.29 0.12
CA LEU A 67 11.38 -19.58 -0.86
C LEU A 67 12.02 -18.33 -1.46
N ASP A 68 11.27 -17.23 -1.54
CA ASP A 68 11.70 -15.99 -2.21
C ASP A 68 12.75 -15.22 -1.40
N VAL A 69 12.90 -15.56 -0.11
CA VAL A 69 13.88 -14.94 0.79
C VAL A 69 15.08 -15.89 0.93
N PRO A 70 16.29 -15.51 0.48
CA PRO A 70 17.50 -16.31 0.65
C PRO A 70 17.81 -16.61 2.13
N ASP A 71 18.46 -17.74 2.41
CA ASP A 71 18.95 -18.11 3.74
C ASP A 71 20.48 -18.00 3.74
N ASP A 72 21.00 -16.85 4.15
CA ASP A 72 22.43 -16.54 4.21
C ASP A 72 22.74 -15.64 5.42
N GLN A 73 24.03 -15.37 5.64
CA GLN A 73 24.53 -14.63 6.81
C GLN A 73 24.29 -13.11 6.76
N GLY A 74 23.67 -12.58 5.71
CA GLY A 74 23.42 -11.14 5.62
C GLY A 74 22.05 -10.77 6.15
N ALA A 75 21.98 -9.68 6.91
CA ALA A 75 20.73 -9.15 7.42
C ALA A 75 19.80 -8.77 6.26
N ARG A 76 18.56 -9.27 6.29
CA ARG A 76 17.53 -9.05 5.27
C ARG A 76 16.24 -8.56 5.91
N LEU A 77 15.61 -7.58 5.26
CA LEU A 77 14.31 -7.06 5.68
C LEU A 77 13.23 -7.68 4.79
N VAL A 78 12.19 -8.22 5.39
CA VAL A 78 10.99 -8.69 4.70
C VAL A 78 9.84 -7.73 5.00
N VAL A 79 9.30 -7.09 3.98
CA VAL A 79 8.12 -6.21 4.11
C VAL A 79 6.89 -7.04 3.78
N LEU A 80 6.06 -7.32 4.77
CA LEU A 80 4.87 -8.15 4.60
C LEU A 80 3.81 -7.44 3.73
N GLY A 81 2.93 -8.20 3.10
CA GLY A 81 1.81 -7.63 2.33
C GLY A 81 0.71 -7.02 3.22
N PRO A 82 -0.24 -6.28 2.60
CA PRO A 82 -1.35 -5.65 3.33
C PRO A 82 -2.22 -6.65 4.11
N ALA A 83 -2.38 -7.89 3.62
CA ALA A 83 -3.13 -8.96 4.28
C ALA A 83 -2.57 -9.36 5.67
N TYR A 84 -1.30 -9.06 5.94
CA TYR A 84 -0.56 -9.50 7.12
C TYR A 84 -0.40 -8.36 8.14
N SER A 85 -1.51 -7.83 8.64
CA SER A 85 -1.51 -6.72 9.61
C SER A 85 -1.26 -7.16 11.06
N HIS A 86 -0.69 -6.23 11.84
CA HIS A 86 -0.44 -6.38 13.28
C HIS A 86 -1.13 -5.27 14.09
N LYS A 87 -1.38 -5.53 15.38
CA LYS A 87 -1.91 -4.57 16.36
C LYS A 87 -1.25 -4.80 17.72
N ALA A 88 -0.98 -3.71 18.44
CA ALA A 88 -0.38 -3.77 19.78
C ALA A 88 -1.18 -4.69 20.72
N GLY A 89 -0.48 -5.56 21.45
CA GLY A 89 -1.07 -6.52 22.38
C GLY A 89 -1.67 -7.78 21.75
N GLN A 90 -1.65 -7.91 20.42
CA GLN A 90 -2.09 -9.13 19.73
C GLN A 90 -0.89 -10.05 19.44
N MET A 91 -0.74 -11.11 20.23
CA MET A 91 0.36 -12.09 20.04
C MET A 91 0.12 -12.99 18.82
N ASP A 92 -1.12 -13.41 18.56
CA ASP A 92 -1.47 -14.24 17.40
C ASP A 92 -2.02 -13.40 16.24
N SER A 93 -1.17 -12.56 15.66
CA SER A 93 -1.53 -11.77 14.48
C SER A 93 -1.13 -12.48 13.19
N LYS A 94 -1.83 -12.21 12.08
CA LYS A 94 -1.45 -12.75 10.74
C LYS A 94 -0.01 -12.38 10.38
N ALA A 95 0.45 -11.20 10.78
CA ALA A 95 1.82 -10.76 10.60
C ALA A 95 2.83 -11.67 11.31
N ILE A 96 2.56 -12.02 12.57
CA ILE A 96 3.43 -12.87 13.39
C ILE A 96 3.46 -14.28 12.82
N GLY A 97 2.30 -14.88 12.49
CA GLY A 97 2.27 -16.21 11.89
C GLY A 97 3.03 -16.30 10.55
N ALA A 98 2.90 -15.28 9.69
CA ALA A 98 3.67 -15.22 8.45
C ALA A 98 5.18 -15.01 8.69
N ALA A 99 5.53 -14.16 9.65
CA ALA A 99 6.92 -13.97 10.06
C ALA A 99 7.53 -15.27 10.59
N GLU A 100 6.83 -16.01 11.44
CA GLU A 100 7.27 -17.31 11.98
C GLU A 100 7.43 -18.38 10.89
N GLU A 101 6.50 -18.43 9.92
CA GLU A 101 6.61 -19.35 8.79
C GLU A 101 7.88 -19.08 7.97
N ILE A 102 8.10 -17.81 7.61
CA ILE A 102 9.28 -17.38 6.84
C ILE A 102 10.55 -17.55 7.67
N LEU A 103 10.49 -17.30 8.97
CA LEU A 103 11.63 -17.40 9.88
C LEU A 103 12.09 -18.85 10.06
N ASN A 104 11.15 -19.80 10.15
CA ASN A 104 11.48 -21.20 10.38
C ASN A 104 11.79 -21.95 9.09
N ASN A 105 11.21 -21.55 7.96
CA ASN A 105 11.28 -22.31 6.71
C ASN A 105 11.80 -21.47 5.53
N ARG A 106 12.51 -22.14 4.62
CA ARG A 106 12.80 -21.70 3.26
C ARG A 106 12.21 -22.75 2.32
N GLY A 107 10.95 -22.56 1.94
CA GLY A 107 10.16 -23.60 1.30
C GLY A 107 9.97 -24.79 2.24
N SER A 108 10.44 -25.97 1.82
CA SER A 108 10.35 -27.19 2.63
C SER A 108 11.52 -27.41 3.59
N SER A 109 12.58 -26.60 3.49
CA SER A 109 13.79 -26.78 4.29
C SER A 109 13.80 -25.83 5.50
N PRO A 110 14.24 -26.27 6.69
CA PRO A 110 14.39 -25.38 7.84
C PRO A 110 15.50 -24.35 7.60
N ARG A 111 15.33 -23.12 8.09
CA ARG A 111 16.34 -22.06 7.99
C ARG A 111 17.46 -22.19 9.02
N LEU A 112 18.68 -21.86 8.60
CA LEU A 112 19.86 -21.81 9.46
C LEU A 112 20.07 -20.40 10.05
N TYR A 113 19.88 -19.35 9.25
CA TYR A 113 20.21 -17.97 9.64
C TYR A 113 18.98 -17.16 10.05
N ARG A 114 18.19 -17.71 10.97
CA ARG A 114 16.91 -17.11 11.44
C ARG A 114 17.10 -15.68 11.97
N ASN A 115 18.17 -15.44 12.74
CA ASN A 115 18.48 -14.15 13.36
C ASN A 115 18.93 -13.08 12.34
N MET A 116 19.04 -13.43 11.06
CA MET A 116 19.36 -12.49 9.98
C MET A 116 18.11 -11.90 9.32
N LEU A 117 16.92 -12.29 9.74
CA LEU A 117 15.66 -11.77 9.20
C LEU A 117 15.02 -10.76 10.15
N ALA A 118 14.55 -9.65 9.60
CA ALA A 118 13.65 -8.74 10.27
C ALA A 118 12.41 -8.52 9.39
N PHE A 119 11.27 -8.23 10.00
CA PHE A 119 10.01 -8.07 9.28
C PHE A 119 9.38 -6.71 9.55
N VAL A 120 8.77 -6.13 8.52
CA VAL A 120 7.90 -4.96 8.67
C VAL A 120 6.47 -5.35 8.33
N ALA A 121 5.54 -5.03 9.22
CA ALA A 121 4.12 -5.26 9.05
C ALA A 121 3.31 -3.95 9.09
N PRO A 122 2.17 -3.89 8.36
CA PRO A 122 1.25 -2.77 8.46
C PRO A 122 0.49 -2.79 9.80
N TYR A 123 0.26 -1.61 10.36
CA TYR A 123 -0.61 -1.43 11.51
C TYR A 123 -2.07 -1.49 11.09
N ARG A 124 -2.83 -2.41 11.69
CA ARG A 124 -4.24 -2.66 11.32
C ARG A 124 -5.09 -1.39 11.25
N ASP A 125 -4.98 -0.50 12.22
CA ASP A 125 -5.83 0.70 12.27
C ASP A 125 -5.45 1.73 11.18
N TYR A 126 -4.17 1.79 10.80
CA TYR A 126 -3.71 2.68 9.72
C TYR A 126 -3.90 2.08 8.33
N LEU A 127 -3.92 0.74 8.23
CA LEU A 127 -4.18 0.04 6.99
C LEU A 127 -5.57 0.40 6.44
N GLN A 128 -6.61 0.44 7.27
CA GLN A 128 -7.95 0.83 6.83
C GLN A 128 -7.98 2.24 6.20
N SER A 129 -7.23 3.18 6.79
CA SER A 129 -7.12 4.54 6.25
C SER A 129 -6.33 4.59 4.93
N LEU A 130 -5.26 3.80 4.82
CA LEU A 130 -4.51 3.62 3.59
C LEU A 130 -5.38 3.01 2.48
N GLU A 131 -6.17 2.00 2.80
CA GLU A 131 -7.06 1.33 1.85
C GLU A 131 -8.10 2.30 1.28
N GLN A 132 -8.74 3.08 2.15
CA GLN A 132 -9.73 4.08 1.73
C GLN A 132 -9.14 5.13 0.79
N GLU A 133 -7.96 5.67 1.11
CA GLU A 133 -7.32 6.68 0.26
C GLU A 133 -6.81 6.07 -1.05
N THR A 134 -6.36 4.81 -1.03
CA THR A 134 -5.94 4.11 -2.25
C THR A 134 -7.12 3.86 -3.20
N ARG A 135 -8.31 3.52 -2.67
CA ARG A 135 -9.54 3.43 -3.49
C ARG A 135 -9.88 4.76 -4.14
N ARG A 136 -9.75 5.86 -3.39
CA ARG A 136 -9.96 7.20 -3.90
C ARG A 136 -8.95 7.56 -4.99
N TYR A 137 -7.67 7.22 -4.80
CA TYR A 137 -6.62 7.41 -5.80
C TYR A 137 -6.95 6.66 -7.10
N LEU A 138 -7.30 5.38 -7.00
CA LEU A 138 -7.67 4.56 -8.17
C LEU A 138 -8.92 5.10 -8.87
N ALA A 139 -9.90 5.59 -8.11
CA ALA A 139 -11.07 6.24 -8.67
C ALA A 139 -10.71 7.53 -9.42
N TRP A 140 -9.87 8.40 -8.84
CA TRP A 140 -9.37 9.59 -9.53
C TRP A 140 -8.61 9.24 -10.81
N LYS A 141 -7.77 8.20 -10.75
CA LYS A 141 -7.01 7.70 -11.89
C LYS A 141 -7.95 7.28 -13.01
N SER A 142 -8.97 6.47 -12.70
CA SER A 142 -9.97 6.07 -13.69
C SER A 142 -10.73 7.25 -14.31
N VAL A 143 -11.04 8.30 -13.54
CA VAL A 143 -11.75 9.49 -14.04
C VAL A 143 -10.86 10.31 -14.97
N VAL A 144 -9.56 10.39 -14.68
CA VAL A 144 -8.58 11.03 -15.55
C VAL A 144 -8.38 10.22 -16.84
N ASP A 145 -8.35 8.90 -16.73
CA ASP A 145 -8.23 7.99 -17.89
C ASP A 145 -9.48 8.06 -18.78
N ASP A 146 -10.67 8.25 -18.19
CA ASP A 146 -11.96 8.35 -18.89
C ASP A 146 -12.41 9.78 -19.23
N THR A 147 -11.48 10.75 -19.28
CA THR A 147 -11.82 12.18 -19.48
C THR A 147 -12.65 12.45 -20.73
N GLU A 148 -12.40 11.73 -21.82
CA GLU A 148 -13.15 11.85 -23.08
C GLU A 148 -14.55 11.25 -22.96
N ALA A 149 -14.66 10.04 -22.40
CA ALA A 149 -15.94 9.35 -22.23
C ALA A 149 -16.89 10.10 -21.28
N LEU A 150 -16.34 10.79 -20.29
CA LEU A 150 -17.10 11.62 -19.35
C LEU A 150 -17.39 13.03 -19.87
N ASN A 151 -16.93 13.39 -21.08
CA ASN A 151 -17.07 14.72 -21.68
C ASN A 151 -16.63 15.86 -20.75
N LEU A 152 -15.55 15.65 -19.98
CA LEU A 152 -15.10 16.64 -19.00
C LEU A 152 -14.63 17.93 -19.67
N ASP A 153 -15.06 19.07 -19.15
CA ASP A 153 -14.55 20.37 -19.60
C ASP A 153 -13.09 20.60 -19.15
N ALA A 154 -12.47 21.67 -19.65
CA ALA A 154 -11.07 21.97 -19.32
C ALA A 154 -10.82 22.24 -17.83
N TYR A 155 -11.83 22.77 -17.12
CA TYR A 155 -11.74 23.05 -15.69
C TYR A 155 -11.83 21.75 -14.87
N GLN A 156 -12.80 20.90 -15.19
CA GLN A 156 -13.00 19.58 -14.56
C GLN A 156 -11.80 18.65 -14.77
N ARG A 157 -11.19 18.66 -15.97
CA ARG A 157 -9.96 17.91 -16.24
C ARG A 157 -8.79 18.35 -15.35
N ARG A 158 -8.58 19.67 -15.22
CA ARG A 158 -7.54 20.22 -14.32
C ARG A 158 -7.83 19.83 -12.87
N GLN A 159 -9.07 19.98 -12.42
CA GLN A 159 -9.47 19.60 -11.08
C GLN A 159 -9.27 18.10 -10.80
N ALA A 160 -9.58 17.23 -11.76
CA ALA A 160 -9.36 15.78 -11.64
C ALA A 160 -7.86 15.45 -11.56
N SER A 161 -7.04 16.03 -12.43
CA SER A 161 -5.59 15.83 -12.42
C SER A 161 -4.92 16.31 -11.13
N GLU A 162 -5.30 17.49 -10.62
CA GLU A 162 -4.79 18.01 -9.34
C GLU A 162 -5.23 17.16 -8.15
N SER A 163 -6.45 16.60 -8.21
CA SER A 163 -6.97 15.73 -7.16
C SER A 163 -6.31 14.35 -7.19
N LEU A 164 -6.06 13.80 -8.39
CA LEU A 164 -5.26 12.59 -8.58
C LEU A 164 -3.87 12.76 -7.97
N LYS A 165 -3.16 13.85 -8.31
CA LYS A 165 -1.82 14.13 -7.78
C LYS A 165 -1.81 14.22 -6.25
N ARG A 166 -2.75 14.96 -5.66
CA ARG A 166 -2.85 15.09 -4.19
C ARG A 166 -3.17 13.76 -3.51
N SER A 167 -4.06 12.97 -4.11
CA SER A 167 -4.40 11.64 -3.60
C SER A 167 -3.19 10.70 -3.68
N ASP A 168 -2.43 10.75 -4.78
CA ASP A 168 -1.19 9.99 -4.96
C ASP A 168 -0.16 10.29 -3.86
N GLU A 169 0.10 11.57 -3.60
CA GLU A 169 0.99 12.02 -2.52
C GLU A 169 0.47 11.57 -1.14
N THR A 170 -0.83 11.61 -0.93
CA THR A 170 -1.45 11.19 0.33
C THR A 170 -1.31 9.69 0.53
N VAL A 171 -1.51 8.86 -0.50
CA VAL A 171 -1.30 7.41 -0.41
C VAL A 171 0.14 7.10 -0.05
N ASP A 172 1.13 7.77 -0.66
CA ASP A 172 2.54 7.55 -0.33
C ASP A 172 2.86 7.86 1.14
N LEU A 173 2.29 8.94 1.69
CA LEU A 173 2.40 9.25 3.11
C LEU A 173 1.74 8.17 3.98
N ARG A 174 0.53 7.73 3.62
CA ARG A 174 -0.19 6.69 4.36
C ARG A 174 0.50 5.34 4.33
N VAL A 175 1.18 4.97 3.23
CA VAL A 175 2.00 3.75 3.16
C VAL A 175 3.13 3.83 4.18
N LYS A 176 3.85 4.96 4.24
CA LYS A 176 4.95 5.15 5.21
C LYS A 176 4.47 5.13 6.66
N GLU A 177 3.27 5.64 6.93
CA GLU A 177 2.65 5.62 8.26
C GLU A 177 2.14 4.22 8.65
N ALA A 178 1.44 3.53 7.74
CA ALA A 178 0.84 2.23 8.00
C ALA A 178 1.91 1.17 8.28
N TYR A 179 3.00 1.15 7.50
CA TYR A 179 4.11 0.22 7.68
C TYR A 179 5.03 0.69 8.82
N CYS A 180 4.63 0.35 10.04
CA CYS A 180 5.28 0.84 11.25
C CYS A 180 5.50 -0.22 12.35
N TRP A 181 5.18 -1.50 12.11
CA TRP A 181 5.53 -2.56 13.04
C TRP A 181 6.79 -3.27 12.57
N LEU A 182 7.82 -3.27 13.40
CA LEU A 182 9.05 -4.02 13.20
C LEU A 182 8.97 -5.27 14.07
N LEU A 183 9.00 -6.45 13.44
CA LEU A 183 9.04 -7.74 14.13
C LEU A 183 10.45 -8.31 13.95
N MET A 184 11.10 -8.62 15.06
CA MET A 184 12.47 -9.11 15.07
C MET A 184 12.58 -10.37 15.92
N PRO A 185 13.29 -11.39 15.44
CA PRO A 185 13.63 -12.53 16.25
C PRO A 185 14.71 -12.15 17.26
N THR A 186 14.43 -12.30 18.54
CA THR A 186 15.37 -12.08 19.64
C THR A 186 15.71 -13.41 20.31
N GLN A 187 16.95 -13.58 20.72
CA GLN A 187 17.39 -14.79 21.40
C GLN A 187 18.34 -14.44 22.54
N ASP A 188 17.94 -14.76 23.76
CA ASP A 188 18.77 -14.58 24.94
C ASP A 188 19.60 -15.85 25.20
N GLY A 189 20.87 -15.82 24.80
CA GLY A 189 21.81 -16.92 25.01
C GLY A 189 21.40 -18.20 24.27
N THR A 190 21.00 -19.22 25.03
CA THR A 190 20.55 -20.52 24.48
C THR A 190 19.05 -20.73 24.52
N ASN A 191 18.30 -19.71 24.96
CA ASN A 191 16.85 -19.76 25.00
C ASN A 191 16.25 -19.91 23.60
N PRO A 192 14.99 -20.36 23.49
CA PRO A 192 14.26 -20.32 22.23
C PRO A 192 14.23 -18.92 21.63
N LEU A 193 14.08 -18.86 20.30
CA LEU A 193 13.92 -17.61 19.58
C LEU A 193 12.54 -17.03 19.91
N GLU A 194 12.50 -15.81 20.41
CA GLU A 194 11.27 -15.08 20.72
C GLU A 194 11.03 -13.97 19.69
N GLY A 195 9.77 -13.62 19.45
CA GLY A 195 9.40 -12.54 18.55
C GLY A 195 9.19 -11.23 19.32
N GLU A 196 10.02 -10.22 19.08
CA GLU A 196 9.81 -8.87 19.60
C GLU A 196 9.07 -8.02 18.55
N ALA A 197 7.95 -7.41 18.94
CA ALA A 197 7.21 -6.47 18.10
C ALA A 197 7.37 -5.04 18.61
N THR A 198 8.04 -4.18 17.85
CA THR A 198 8.26 -2.77 18.17
C THR A 198 7.63 -1.85 17.14
N ARG A 199 7.02 -0.76 17.61
CA ARG A 199 6.50 0.29 16.72
C ARG A 199 7.60 1.27 16.30
N ILE A 200 7.81 1.42 15.00
CA ILE A 200 8.78 2.32 14.35
C ILE A 200 8.08 3.51 13.68
N SER A 201 7.25 4.22 14.43
CA SER A 201 6.48 5.39 13.97
C SER A 201 7.28 6.70 13.98
N GLY A 202 6.87 7.64 13.12
CA GLY A 202 7.44 8.99 13.03
C GLY A 202 8.37 9.21 11.85
N GLY A 203 8.57 10.48 11.47
CA GLY A 203 9.42 10.90 10.35
C GLY A 203 8.75 10.76 8.98
N THR A 204 9.43 11.28 7.94
CA THR A 204 9.02 11.22 6.52
C THR A 204 9.73 10.10 5.74
N GLU A 205 10.59 9.36 6.43
CA GLU A 205 11.43 8.28 5.91
C GLU A 205 10.59 7.03 5.66
N SER A 206 11.11 6.14 4.81
CA SER A 206 10.45 4.87 4.55
C SER A 206 10.51 3.94 5.75
N HIS A 207 9.65 2.92 5.73
CA HIS A 207 9.68 1.83 6.70
C HIS A 207 11.02 1.07 6.70
N ILE A 208 11.74 1.03 5.58
CA ILE A 208 13.06 0.39 5.46
C ILE A 208 14.11 1.15 6.26
N VAL A 209 14.19 2.47 6.07
CA VAL A 209 15.14 3.33 6.80
C VAL A 209 14.83 3.35 8.29
N LYS A 210 13.54 3.44 8.64
CA LYS A 210 13.09 3.41 10.04
C LYS A 210 13.46 2.09 10.73
N ALA A 211 13.27 0.96 10.05
CA ALA A 211 13.66 -0.35 10.55
C ALA A 211 15.18 -0.43 10.78
N ALA A 212 15.97 -0.03 9.78
CA ALA A 212 17.42 -0.03 9.87
C ALA A 212 17.93 0.84 11.04
N LYS A 213 17.41 2.06 11.18
CA LYS A 213 17.76 2.96 12.31
C LYS A 213 17.43 2.32 13.65
N ARG A 214 16.23 1.75 13.79
CA ARG A 214 15.81 1.09 15.04
C ARG A 214 16.75 -0.07 15.39
N MET A 215 17.05 -0.93 14.41
CA MET A 215 17.94 -2.08 14.60
C MET A 215 19.38 -1.69 14.96
N ARG A 216 19.89 -0.56 14.41
CA ARG A 216 21.19 -0.02 14.84
C ARG A 216 21.15 0.43 16.30
N THR A 217 20.10 1.15 16.71
CA THR A 217 19.98 1.65 18.09
C THR A 217 19.81 0.53 19.11
N THR A 218 19.20 -0.58 18.73
CA THR A 218 19.04 -1.77 19.60
C THR A 218 20.19 -2.77 19.46
N GLU A 219 21.25 -2.46 18.71
CA GLU A 219 22.41 -3.33 18.42
C GLU A 219 22.04 -4.70 17.81
N GLN A 220 20.85 -4.83 17.23
CA GLN A 220 20.36 -6.05 16.59
C GLN A 220 20.84 -6.21 15.14
N LEU A 221 21.61 -5.24 14.63
CA LEU A 221 22.24 -5.30 13.32
C LEU A 221 23.75 -5.06 13.45
N ILE A 222 24.52 -6.13 13.31
CA ILE A 222 25.99 -6.07 13.31
C ILE A 222 26.44 -5.77 11.89
N LEU A 223 26.81 -4.52 11.64
CA LEU A 223 27.48 -4.14 10.40
C LEU A 223 28.88 -4.75 10.42
N LYS A 224 29.22 -5.60 9.43
CA LYS A 224 30.63 -5.93 9.20
C LYS A 224 31.36 -4.62 8.87
N ALA A 225 32.39 -4.30 9.65
CA ALA A 225 33.27 -3.18 9.36
C ALA A 225 33.90 -3.36 7.96
N PRO A 226 34.13 -2.27 7.20
CA PRO A 226 34.69 -2.31 5.85
C PRO A 226 36.11 -2.88 5.81
#